data_AF-A0A9E4Q734-F1
#
_entry.id   AF-A0A9E4Q734-F1
#
_cell.length_a   1.000
_cell.length_b   1.000
_cell.length_c   1.000
_cell.angle_alpha   90.00
_cell.angle_beta   90.00
_cell.angle_gamma   90.00
#
_symmetry.space_group_name_H-M   'P 1'
#
loop_
_entity.id
_entity.type
_entity.pdbx_description
1 polymer ?
#
loop_
_entity_poly.entity_id
_entity_poly.type
_entity_poly.pdbx_seq_one_letter_code
_entity_poly.pdbx_strand_id
1 'polypeptide(L)'
;MTLREPERQKLMALTREKFEQGMTTQQYIDQIKVNKQPFIDIHEAVEVPPGVRQQFDGLAEPLNLAVFTADWCGDAMSTTPAILRLAESTDGLVVNLFNRDDGLELSNSFLPENRAGTVPIFVVCDAA
;
A
#
# COMPACT_ATOMS: atom_id res chain seq x y z
N MET A 1 0.65 15.11 24.58
CA MET A 1 -0.26 15.79 23.64
C MET A 1 -1.27 14.76 23.18
N THR A 2 -2.46 14.77 23.76
CA THR A 2 -3.48 13.73 23.52
C THR A 2 -4.19 14.03 22.21
N LEU A 3 -4.18 13.10 21.26
CA LEU A 3 -4.90 13.23 19.99
C LEU A 3 -6.41 13.33 20.23
N ARG A 4 -7.13 14.09 19.40
CA ARG A 4 -8.59 14.28 19.54
C ARG A 4 -9.31 12.96 19.19
N GLU A 5 -10.50 12.75 19.76
CA GLU A 5 -11.36 11.55 19.53
C GLU A 5 -11.50 11.14 18.03
N PRO A 6 -11.75 12.06 17.07
CA PRO A 6 -11.81 11.71 15.64
C PRO A 6 -10.44 11.33 15.03
N GLU A 7 -9.33 11.81 15.59
CA GLU A 7 -7.97 11.43 15.18
C GLU A 7 -7.60 10.05 15.74
N ARG A 8 -8.09 9.71 16.94
CA ARG A 8 -8.05 8.35 17.50
C ARG A 8 -8.90 7.37 16.69
N GLN A 9 -10.08 7.76 16.23
CA GLN A 9 -10.96 6.89 15.41
C GLN A 9 -10.32 6.54 14.05
N LYS A 10 -9.54 7.47 13.46
CA LYS A 10 -8.80 7.23 12.21
C LYS A 10 -7.63 6.26 12.37
N LEU A 11 -6.94 6.28 13.52
CA LEU A 11 -5.87 5.31 13.83
C LEU A 11 -6.42 3.90 14.16
N MET A 12 -7.71 3.79 14.50
CA MET A 12 -8.33 2.53 14.95
C MET A 12 -8.86 1.63 13.82
N ALA A 13 -8.78 2.06 12.56
CA ALA A 13 -9.45 1.35 11.46
C ALA A 13 -8.59 0.25 10.81
N LEU A 14 -7.27 0.42 10.76
CA LEU A 14 -6.34 -0.60 10.26
C LEU A 14 -5.63 -1.27 11.44
N THR A 15 -6.33 -2.21 12.09
CA THR A 15 -5.72 -3.06 13.12
C THR A 15 -4.69 -4.01 12.50
N ARG A 16 -3.82 -4.61 13.32
CA ARG A 16 -2.88 -5.64 12.86
C ARG A 16 -3.60 -6.79 12.16
N GLU A 17 -4.70 -7.27 12.75
CA GLU A 17 -5.54 -8.31 12.15
C GLU A 17 -6.09 -7.86 10.78
N LYS A 18 -6.54 -6.61 10.65
CA LYS A 18 -7.05 -6.10 9.38
C LYS A 18 -5.94 -5.98 8.33
N PHE A 19 -4.75 -5.55 8.75
CA PHE A 19 -3.57 -5.47 7.89
C PHE A 19 -3.21 -6.84 7.29
N GLU A 20 -3.19 -7.88 8.13
CA GLU A 20 -2.84 -9.25 7.72
C GLU A 20 -3.87 -9.89 6.76
N GLN A 21 -5.09 -9.35 6.67
CA GLN A 21 -6.10 -9.77 5.69
C GLN A 21 -5.86 -9.21 4.28
N GLY A 22 -4.93 -8.26 4.11
CA GLY A 22 -4.64 -7.70 2.80
C GLY A 22 -3.94 -8.71 1.88
N MET A 23 -4.08 -8.49 0.58
CA MET A 23 -3.52 -9.34 -0.47
C MET A 23 -2.01 -9.17 -0.58
N THR A 24 -1.31 -10.23 -0.97
CA THR A 24 0.07 -10.14 -1.47
C THR A 24 0.11 -9.48 -2.85
N THR A 25 1.30 -9.08 -3.31
CA THR A 25 1.49 -8.57 -4.68
C THR A 25 0.91 -9.50 -5.73
N GLN A 26 1.25 -10.80 -5.67
CA GLN A 26 0.78 -11.77 -6.66
C GLN A 26 -0.75 -11.93 -6.62
N GLN A 27 -1.32 -12.03 -5.42
CA GLN A 27 -2.78 -12.12 -5.26
C GLN A 27 -3.50 -10.91 -5.85
N TYR A 28 -2.93 -9.71 -5.71
CA TYR A 28 -3.49 -8.52 -6.34
C TYR A 28 -3.36 -8.57 -7.86
N ILE A 29 -2.17 -8.88 -8.40
CA ILE A 29 -1.93 -9.00 -9.86
C ILE A 29 -2.90 -10.01 -10.49
N ASP A 30 -3.17 -11.12 -9.82
CA ASP A 30 -4.10 -12.14 -10.29
C ASP A 30 -5.54 -11.62 -10.44
N GLN A 31 -5.93 -10.62 -9.65
CA GLN A 31 -7.27 -10.04 -9.63
C GLN A 31 -7.47 -8.81 -10.52
N ILE A 32 -6.40 -8.20 -11.06
CA ILE A 32 -6.51 -7.01 -11.91
C ILE A 32 -7.29 -7.34 -13.20
N LYS A 33 -8.32 -6.55 -13.54
CA LYS A 33 -9.16 -6.75 -14.73
C LYS A 33 -8.96 -5.68 -15.79
N VAL A 34 -8.76 -4.43 -15.38
CA VAL A 34 -8.70 -3.29 -16.32
C VAL A 34 -7.29 -3.05 -16.85
N ASN A 35 -6.34 -2.70 -15.98
CA ASN A 35 -4.98 -2.31 -16.40
C ASN A 35 -3.91 -3.36 -16.07
N LYS A 36 -4.20 -4.66 -16.25
CA LYS A 36 -3.30 -5.75 -15.84
C LYS A 36 -1.96 -5.76 -16.56
N GLN A 37 -1.96 -5.72 -17.89
CA GLN A 37 -0.71 -5.82 -18.65
C GLN A 37 0.23 -4.65 -18.37
N PRO A 38 -0.21 -3.37 -18.43
CA PRO A 38 0.66 -2.25 -18.08
C PRO A 38 1.21 -2.31 -16.65
N PHE A 39 0.41 -2.78 -15.69
CA PHE A 39 0.87 -2.97 -14.31
C PHE A 39 2.02 -3.98 -14.24
N ILE A 40 1.88 -5.13 -14.91
CA ILE A 40 2.91 -6.18 -14.97
C ILE A 40 4.14 -5.66 -15.68
N ASP A 41 3.99 -5.01 -16.83
CA ASP A 41 5.10 -4.48 -17.62
C ASP A 41 5.96 -3.51 -16.80
N ILE A 42 5.32 -2.62 -16.02
CA ILE A 42 6.03 -1.69 -15.13
C ILE A 42 6.65 -2.46 -13.96
N HIS A 43 5.94 -3.40 -13.33
CA HIS A 43 6.46 -4.20 -12.20
C HIS A 43 7.74 -4.93 -12.58
N GLU A 44 7.74 -5.61 -13.73
CA GLU A 44 8.88 -6.38 -14.24
C GLU A 44 10.04 -5.48 -14.70
N ALA A 45 9.75 -4.29 -15.22
CA ALA A 45 10.77 -3.34 -15.69
C ALA A 45 11.43 -2.51 -14.56
N VAL A 46 10.85 -2.46 -13.36
CA VAL A 46 11.40 -1.68 -12.26
C VAL A 46 12.68 -2.32 -11.73
N GLU A 47 13.78 -1.59 -11.85
CA GLU A 47 15.04 -1.88 -11.18
C GLU A 47 15.15 -1.05 -9.90
N VAL A 48 15.19 -1.72 -8.74
CA VAL A 48 15.35 -1.05 -7.45
C VAL A 48 16.82 -0.65 -7.27
N PRO A 49 17.15 0.65 -7.15
CA PRO A 49 18.53 1.06 -6.95
C PRO A 49 19.10 0.48 -5.65
N PRO A 50 20.34 -0.05 -5.64
CA PRO A 50 20.93 -0.67 -4.45
C PRO A 50 20.94 0.25 -3.23
N GLY A 51 21.17 1.55 -3.44
CA GLY A 51 21.15 2.55 -2.36
C GLY A 51 19.77 2.73 -1.74
N VAL A 52 18.69 2.60 -2.51
CA VAL A 52 17.31 2.67 -1.99
C VAL A 52 17.02 1.42 -1.18
N ARG A 53 17.29 0.23 -1.73
CA ARG A 53 17.14 -1.03 -1.00
C ARG A 53 17.90 -1.02 0.33
N GLN A 54 19.15 -0.56 0.32
CA GLN A 54 19.99 -0.51 1.53
C GLN A 54 19.40 0.37 2.64
N GLN A 55 18.63 1.40 2.31
CA GLN A 55 17.95 2.22 3.32
C GLN A 55 16.92 1.42 4.10
N PHE A 56 16.19 0.52 3.44
CA PHE A 56 15.19 -0.34 4.09
C PHE A 56 15.82 -1.54 4.79
N ASP A 57 16.85 -2.15 4.19
CA ASP A 57 17.63 -3.22 4.83
C ASP A 57 18.33 -2.75 6.13
N GLY A 58 18.57 -1.44 6.27
CA GLY A 58 19.19 -0.82 7.45
C GLY A 58 18.23 -0.42 8.56
N LEU A 59 16.92 -0.64 8.41
CA LEU A 59 15.95 -0.31 9.45
C LEU A 59 16.09 -1.26 10.65
N ALA A 60 15.90 -0.72 11.86
CA ALA A 60 15.95 -1.53 13.08
C ALA A 60 14.81 -2.55 13.15
N GLU A 61 13.65 -2.16 12.62
CA GLU A 61 12.44 -2.97 12.50
C GLU A 61 11.79 -2.70 11.14
N PRO A 62 11.13 -3.69 10.52
CA PRO A 62 10.48 -3.51 9.23
C PRO A 62 9.30 -2.54 9.32
N LEU A 63 9.01 -1.82 8.24
CA LEU A 63 7.81 -1.02 8.14
C LEU A 63 6.67 -1.85 7.55
N ASN A 64 5.46 -1.66 8.09
CA ASN A 64 4.25 -2.20 7.48
C ASN A 64 3.67 -1.16 6.51
N LEU A 65 3.33 -1.58 5.29
CA LEU A 65 2.79 -0.73 4.25
C LEU A 65 1.46 -1.28 3.75
N ALA A 66 0.36 -0.62 4.12
CA ALA A 66 -0.94 -0.91 3.55
C ALA A 66 -1.15 -0.09 2.28
N VAL A 67 -1.47 -0.77 1.18
CA VAL A 67 -1.67 -0.13 -0.13
C VAL A 67 -3.13 -0.28 -0.55
N PHE A 68 -3.85 0.83 -0.61
CA PHE A 68 -5.19 0.85 -1.21
C PHE A 68 -5.07 1.23 -2.68
N THR A 69 -5.55 0.35 -3.54
CA THR A 69 -5.39 0.47 -4.99
C THR A 69 -6.68 0.07 -5.71
N ALA A 70 -6.81 0.49 -6.96
CA ALA A 70 -7.90 0.06 -7.83
C ALA A 70 -7.38 -0.09 -9.27
N ASP A 71 -7.79 -1.16 -9.94
CA ASP A 71 -7.25 -1.54 -11.25
C ASP A 71 -7.60 -0.57 -12.38
N TRP A 72 -8.67 0.20 -12.24
CA TRP A 72 -9.11 1.21 -13.20
C TRP A 72 -8.36 2.54 -13.06
N CYS A 73 -7.61 2.76 -11.98
CA CYS A 73 -6.92 4.03 -11.73
C CYS A 73 -5.55 4.05 -12.44
N GLY A 74 -5.35 5.03 -13.33
CA GLY A 74 -4.08 5.20 -14.06
C GLY A 74 -2.89 5.54 -13.15
N ASP A 75 -3.10 6.34 -12.11
CA ASP A 75 -2.06 6.65 -11.13
C ASP A 75 -1.67 5.39 -10.35
N ALA A 76 -2.65 4.60 -9.90
CA ALA A 76 -2.39 3.36 -9.17
C ALA A 76 -1.67 2.33 -10.05
N MET A 77 -2.08 2.21 -11.31
CA MET A 77 -1.42 1.37 -12.30
C MET A 77 0.06 1.75 -12.50
N SER A 78 0.37 3.04 -12.56
CA SER A 78 1.72 3.51 -12.90
C SER A 78 2.68 3.58 -11.72
N THR A 79 2.19 3.87 -10.50
CA THR A 79 3.07 4.06 -9.33
C THR A 79 3.18 2.84 -8.43
N THR A 80 2.09 2.07 -8.27
CA THR A 80 2.04 0.94 -7.32
C THR A 80 3.06 -0.16 -7.66
N PRO A 81 3.25 -0.56 -8.93
CA PRO A 81 4.22 -1.60 -9.28
C PRO A 81 5.63 -1.35 -8.75
N ALA A 82 6.10 -0.11 -8.82
CA ALA A 82 7.45 0.26 -8.36
C ALA A 82 7.60 0.09 -6.84
N ILE A 83 6.56 0.42 -6.07
CA ILE A 83 6.54 0.24 -4.62
C ILE A 83 6.50 -1.24 -4.24
N LEU A 84 5.74 -2.06 -4.96
CA LEU A 84 5.71 -3.51 -4.72
C LEU A 84 7.05 -4.16 -5.05
N ARG A 85 7.70 -3.72 -6.13
CA ARG A 85 9.02 -4.22 -6.49
C ARG A 85 10.10 -3.85 -5.46
N LEU A 86 10.00 -2.66 -4.88
CA LEU A 86 10.81 -2.27 -3.72
C LEU A 86 10.57 -3.21 -2.54
N ALA A 87 9.30 -3.42 -2.15
CA ALA A 87 8.94 -4.27 -1.01
C ALA A 87 9.43 -5.73 -1.19
N GLU A 88 9.37 -6.27 -2.40
CA GLU A 88 9.89 -7.62 -2.71
C GLU A 88 11.42 -7.72 -2.66
N SER A 89 12.14 -6.59 -2.65
CA SER A 89 13.60 -6.56 -2.70
C SER A 89 14.28 -6.48 -1.33
N THR A 90 13.50 -6.32 -0.25
CA THR A 90 13.97 -6.08 1.12
C THR A 90 13.02 -6.71 2.13
N ASP A 91 13.55 -7.20 3.25
CA ASP A 91 12.72 -7.62 4.39
C ASP A 91 12.29 -6.44 5.27
N GLY A 92 12.82 -5.23 5.01
CA GLY A 92 12.53 -4.00 5.78
C GLY A 92 11.17 -3.36 5.44
N LEU A 93 10.41 -3.91 4.51
CA LEU A 93 9.11 -3.39 4.09
C LEU A 93 8.11 -4.52 3.84
N VAL A 94 7.16 -4.71 4.75
CA VAL A 94 6.08 -5.69 4.64
C VAL A 94 4.87 -5.02 4.01
N VAL A 95 4.41 -5.53 2.86
CA VAL A 95 3.31 -4.92 2.10
C VAL A 95 2.05 -5.79 2.07
N ASN A 96 0.89 -5.17 2.30
CA ASN A 96 -0.42 -5.79 2.14
C ASN A 96 -1.35 -4.86 1.34
N LEU A 97 -1.96 -5.40 0.29
CA LEU A 97 -2.79 -4.65 -0.64
C LEU A 97 -4.28 -4.81 -0.35
N PHE A 98 -5.03 -3.74 -0.58
CA PHE A 98 -6.47 -3.69 -0.43
C PHE A 98 -7.09 -3.10 -1.69
N ASN A 99 -8.11 -3.78 -2.22
CA ASN A 99 -8.94 -3.17 -3.25
C ASN A 99 -9.74 -2.05 -2.60
N ARG A 100 -9.62 -0.84 -3.16
CA ARG A 100 -10.34 0.34 -2.68
C ARG A 100 -11.83 0.10 -2.62
N ASP A 101 -12.39 -0.53 -3.66
CA ASP A 101 -13.83 -0.63 -3.84
C ASP A 101 -14.46 -1.57 -2.80
N ASP A 102 -13.69 -2.56 -2.30
CA ASP A 102 -14.09 -3.46 -1.21
C ASP A 102 -13.93 -2.82 0.19
N GLY A 103 -13.11 -1.78 0.29
CA GLY A 103 -12.71 -1.13 1.55
C GLY A 103 -12.88 0.39 1.52
N LEU A 104 -13.97 0.89 0.93
CA LEU A 104 -14.15 2.32 0.67
C LEU A 104 -14.14 3.16 1.95
N GLU A 105 -14.80 2.70 3.01
CA GLU A 105 -14.82 3.41 4.29
C GLU A 105 -13.43 3.47 4.94
N LEU A 106 -12.72 2.33 4.95
CA LEU A 106 -11.38 2.23 5.51
C LEU A 106 -10.40 3.11 4.73
N SER A 107 -10.38 3.02 3.40
CA SER A 107 -9.52 3.87 2.55
C SER A 107 -9.81 5.36 2.74
N ASN A 108 -11.10 5.76 2.81
CA ASN A 108 -11.49 7.15 3.04
C ASN A 108 -11.09 7.68 4.42
N SER A 109 -10.97 6.82 5.44
CA SER A 109 -10.53 7.25 6.77
C SER A 109 -9.12 7.85 6.80
N PHE A 110 -8.27 7.46 5.83
CA PHE A 110 -6.91 7.97 5.65
C PHE A 110 -6.83 9.24 4.78
N LEU A 111 -7.95 9.67 4.20
CA LEU A 111 -8.00 10.80 3.28
C LEU A 111 -8.67 12.02 3.92
N PRO A 112 -8.30 13.24 3.50
CA PRO A 112 -9.13 14.40 3.77
C PRO A 112 -10.45 14.29 2.99
N GLU A 113 -11.52 14.90 3.52
CA GLU A 113 -12.88 14.74 2.98
C GLU A 113 -12.98 15.09 1.48
N ASN A 114 -12.26 16.12 1.03
CA ASN A 114 -12.25 16.55 -0.37
C ASN A 114 -11.44 15.64 -1.32
N ARG A 115 -10.83 14.58 -0.79
CA ARG A 115 -10.06 13.59 -1.56
C ARG A 115 -10.65 12.19 -1.42
N ALA A 116 -11.79 12.04 -0.74
CA ALA A 116 -12.46 10.77 -0.55
C ALA A 116 -12.62 10.03 -1.89
N GLY A 117 -12.25 8.76 -1.90
CA GLY A 117 -12.32 7.88 -3.04
C GLY A 117 -11.17 8.02 -4.06
N THR A 118 -10.07 8.65 -3.67
CA THR A 118 -8.84 8.67 -4.48
C THR A 118 -7.92 7.51 -4.13
N VAL A 119 -7.19 7.03 -5.13
CA VAL A 119 -6.17 5.98 -5.05
C VAL A 119 -5.04 6.32 -6.03
N PRO A 120 -3.81 5.81 -5.82
CA PRO A 120 -3.40 4.91 -4.75
C PRO A 120 -3.23 5.63 -3.40
N ILE A 121 -3.37 4.90 -2.30
CA ILE A 121 -3.08 5.36 -0.94
C ILE A 121 -2.03 4.43 -0.34
N PHE A 122 -0.96 5.02 0.18
CA PHE A 122 0.13 4.32 0.86
C PHE A 122 0.11 4.72 2.33
N VAL A 123 -0.25 3.78 3.21
CA VAL A 123 -0.30 3.99 4.65
C VAL A 123 0.88 3.27 5.29
N VAL A 124 1.83 4.04 5.80
CA VAL A 124 2.98 3.52 6.54
C VAL A 124 2.59 3.35 8.00
N CYS A 125 2.85 2.17 8.54
CA CYS A 125 2.62 1.81 9.93
C CYS A 125 3.91 1.27 10.53
N ASP A 126 4.13 1.52 11.81
CA ASP A 126 5.25 0.93 12.55
C ASP A 126 5.15 -0.61 12.55
N ALA A 127 6.28 -1.28 12.73
CA ALA A 127 6.26 -2.65 13.23
C ALA A 127 5.57 -2.67 14.60
N ALA A 128 4.75 -3.70 14.83
CA ALA A 128 4.11 -3.91 16.12
C ALA A 128 5.08 -4.52 17.14
#